data_AF-U2R8B6-F1
#
_entry.id   AF-U2R8B6-F1
#
_cell.length_a   1.000
_cell.length_b   1.000
_cell.length_c   1.000
_cell.angle_alpha   90.00
_cell.angle_beta   90.00
_cell.angle_gamma   90.00
#
_symmetry.space_group_name_H-M   'P 1'
#
loop_
_entity.id
_entity.type
_entity.pdbx_description
1 polymer ?
#
loop_
_entity_poly.entity_id
_entity_poly.type
_entity_poly.pdbx_seq_one_letter_code
_entity_poly.pdbx_strand_id
1 'polypeptide(L)'
;MTLDDLVRRALALAPEGARVVLGIAGSPGSGKTTLARAITERVNGLAGDGVAVHVPMDGFHLANASLDALGRRDRKGAIDTFDAWGYLGLLQRLLAERDHAVFAPAFERSVDEPVAGSIAVGPETRLVVTEGNYLLVDAEPWSGIPSLLAESWFVATPAAEREARLVDRHTR
;
A
#
# COMPACT_ATOMS: atom_id res chain seq x y z
N MET A 1 -3.43 -9.12 19.12
CA MET A 1 -3.13 -10.12 18.07
C MET A 1 -1.64 -10.13 17.84
N THR A 2 -1.05 -11.31 17.64
CA THR A 2 0.36 -11.46 17.27
C THR A 2 0.55 -11.31 15.76
N LEU A 3 1.80 -11.16 15.30
CA LEU A 3 2.09 -11.19 13.86
C LEU A 3 1.70 -12.53 13.23
N ASP A 4 1.93 -13.65 13.93
CA ASP A 4 1.57 -14.98 13.41
C ASP A 4 0.05 -15.13 13.26
N ASP A 5 -0.76 -14.52 14.15
CA ASP A 5 -2.23 -14.46 13.98
C ASP A 5 -2.63 -13.70 12.71
N LEU A 6 -1.99 -12.56 12.47
CA LEU A 6 -2.24 -11.74 11.28
C LEU A 6 -1.81 -12.47 10.01
N VAL A 7 -0.67 -13.15 10.01
CA VAL A 7 -0.19 -13.91 8.86
C VAL A 7 -1.12 -15.07 8.53
N ARG A 8 -1.60 -15.82 9.54
CA ARG A 8 -2.62 -16.86 9.33
C ARG A 8 -3.89 -16.30 8.72
N ARG A 9 -4.35 -15.14 9.19
CA ARG A 9 -5.53 -14.47 8.66
C ARG A 9 -5.32 -14.01 7.21
N ALA A 10 -4.18 -13.40 6.91
CA ALA A 10 -3.82 -12.99 5.55
C ALA A 10 -3.75 -14.18 4.57
N LEU A 11 -3.18 -15.31 5.00
CA LEU A 11 -3.16 -16.55 4.21
C LEU A 11 -4.57 -17.06 3.92
N ALA A 12 -5.46 -17.02 4.91
CA ALA A 12 -6.84 -17.46 4.75
C ALA A 12 -7.65 -16.60 3.75
N LEU A 13 -7.23 -15.36 3.50
CA LEU A 13 -7.84 -14.48 2.48
C LEU A 13 -7.43 -14.86 1.06
N ALA A 14 -6.37 -15.63 0.84
CA ALA A 14 -5.78 -15.89 -0.47
C ALA A 14 -6.21 -17.25 -1.05
N PRO A 15 -7.42 -17.36 -1.65
CA PRO A 15 -7.90 -18.62 -2.22
C PRO A 15 -7.02 -19.09 -3.38
N GLU A 16 -7.08 -20.38 -3.68
CA GLU A 16 -6.55 -20.89 -4.94
C GLU A 16 -7.36 -20.32 -6.12
N GLY A 17 -6.68 -20.01 -7.23
CA GLY A 17 -7.33 -19.55 -8.46
C GLY A 17 -7.74 -18.06 -8.51
N ALA A 18 -7.83 -17.33 -7.38
CA ALA A 18 -8.16 -15.89 -7.38
C ALA A 18 -7.05 -15.00 -6.77
N ARG A 19 -7.16 -13.68 -7.02
CA ARG A 19 -6.35 -12.64 -6.35
C ARG A 19 -7.26 -11.86 -5.43
N VAL A 20 -6.74 -11.49 -4.28
CA VAL A 20 -7.39 -10.56 -3.36
C VAL A 20 -6.46 -9.43 -2.98
N VAL A 21 -7.03 -8.34 -2.48
CA VAL A 21 -6.29 -7.22 -1.90
C VAL A 21 -6.58 -7.14 -0.41
N LEU A 22 -5.53 -7.13 0.41
CA LEU A 22 -5.57 -6.79 1.83
C LEU A 22 -5.11 -5.34 1.99
N GLY A 23 -5.96 -4.47 2.53
CA GLY A 23 -5.62 -3.08 2.84
C GLY A 23 -5.16 -2.90 4.28
N ILE A 24 -4.08 -2.16 4.49
CA ILE A 24 -3.56 -1.80 5.82
C ILE A 24 -3.53 -0.27 5.92
N ALA A 25 -4.52 0.27 6.62
CA ALA A 25 -4.65 1.69 6.89
C ALA A 25 -3.96 2.09 8.20
N GLY A 26 -3.59 3.36 8.29
CA GLY A 26 -3.08 3.94 9.52
C GLY A 26 -2.47 5.32 9.28
N SER A 27 -2.42 6.11 10.35
CA SER A 27 -1.79 7.43 10.30
C SER A 27 -0.28 7.33 10.02
N PRO A 28 0.34 8.40 9.47
CA PRO A 28 1.80 8.47 9.41
C PRO A 28 2.46 8.16 10.76
N GLY A 29 3.53 7.36 10.73
CA GLY A 29 4.22 6.90 11.94
C GLY A 29 3.59 5.71 12.68
N SER A 30 2.44 5.17 12.22
CA SER A 30 1.78 4.03 12.89
C SER A 30 2.56 2.72 12.81
N GLY A 31 3.40 2.55 11.79
CA GLY A 31 4.08 1.27 11.49
C GLY A 31 3.35 0.40 10.46
N LYS A 32 2.32 0.93 9.76
CA LYS A 32 1.59 0.21 8.71
C LYS A 32 2.48 -0.42 7.62
N THR A 33 3.49 0.31 7.14
CA THR A 33 4.46 -0.20 6.15
C THR A 33 5.29 -1.36 6.70
N THR A 34 5.73 -1.26 7.96
CA THR A 34 6.47 -2.34 8.63
C THR A 34 5.63 -3.60 8.75
N LEU A 35 4.36 -3.45 9.14
CA LEU A 35 3.43 -4.56 9.23
C LEU A 35 3.15 -5.19 7.86
N ALA A 36 2.89 -4.38 6.83
CA ALA A 36 2.62 -4.84 5.47
C ALA A 36 3.77 -5.68 4.88
N ARG A 37 5.01 -5.21 5.07
CA ARG A 37 6.21 -5.93 4.64
C ARG A 37 6.37 -7.25 5.41
N ALA A 38 6.23 -7.21 6.74
CA ALA A 38 6.36 -8.40 7.57
C ALA A 38 5.33 -9.48 7.22
N ILE A 39 4.07 -9.09 6.94
CA ILE A 39 3.04 -10.02 6.46
C ILE A 39 3.44 -10.63 5.13
N THR A 40 3.82 -9.78 4.17
CA THR A 40 4.20 -10.23 2.81
C THR A 40 5.34 -11.23 2.84
N GLU A 41 6.42 -10.90 3.56
CA GLU A 41 7.60 -11.75 3.73
C GLU A 41 7.25 -13.09 4.39
N ARG A 42 6.46 -13.07 5.47
CA ARG A 42 6.09 -14.28 6.20
C ARG A 42 5.13 -15.16 5.41
N VAL A 43 4.20 -14.57 4.66
CA VAL A 43 3.30 -15.30 3.75
C VAL A 43 4.11 -16.01 2.69
N ASN A 44 5.05 -15.33 2.04
CA ASN A 44 5.91 -15.94 1.02
C ASN A 44 6.76 -17.08 1.60
N GLY A 45 7.34 -16.90 2.80
CA GLY A 45 8.09 -17.95 3.48
C GLY A 45 7.27 -19.20 3.85
N LEU A 46 5.94 -19.09 3.93
CA LEU A 46 5.04 -20.21 4.29
C LEU A 46 4.35 -20.84 3.08
N ALA A 47 3.99 -20.04 2.07
CA ALA A 47 3.16 -20.45 0.94
C ALA A 47 3.89 -20.49 -0.40
N GLY A 48 5.15 -20.02 -0.44
CA GLY A 48 5.97 -19.92 -1.65
C GLY A 48 6.23 -18.47 -2.07
N ASP A 49 7.40 -18.24 -2.66
CA ASP A 49 7.79 -16.93 -3.15
C ASP A 49 6.81 -16.40 -4.21
N GLY A 50 6.51 -15.10 -4.16
CA GLY A 50 5.60 -14.43 -5.10
C GLY A 50 4.10 -14.59 -4.80
N VAL A 51 3.71 -15.46 -3.85
CA VAL A 51 2.30 -15.64 -3.46
C VAL A 51 1.69 -14.34 -2.93
N ALA A 52 2.47 -13.56 -2.18
CA ALA A 52 2.13 -12.24 -1.72
C ALA A 52 3.09 -11.17 -2.25
N VAL A 53 2.53 -10.03 -2.66
CA VAL A 53 3.29 -8.85 -3.10
C VAL A 53 2.80 -7.61 -2.38
N HIS A 54 3.74 -6.81 -1.86
CA HIS A 54 3.46 -5.53 -1.22
C HIS A 54 3.41 -4.41 -2.26
N VAL A 55 2.27 -3.71 -2.36
CA VAL A 55 2.05 -2.60 -3.29
C VAL A 55 1.62 -1.36 -2.47
N PRO A 56 2.53 -0.44 -2.13
CA PRO A 56 2.21 0.71 -1.28
C PRO A 56 1.51 1.83 -2.05
N MET A 57 0.59 2.53 -1.38
CA MET A 57 -0.07 3.73 -1.91
C MET A 57 0.94 4.86 -2.22
N ASP A 58 2.06 4.93 -1.49
CA ASP A 58 3.08 5.98 -1.66
C ASP A 58 3.65 6.03 -3.10
N GLY A 59 3.63 4.93 -3.86
CA GLY A 59 4.02 4.92 -5.28
C GLY A 59 3.17 5.81 -6.17
N PHE A 60 2.02 6.28 -5.68
CA PHE A 60 1.08 7.14 -6.40
C PHE A 60 1.14 8.61 -5.96
N HIS A 61 2.19 9.04 -5.24
CA HIS A 61 2.45 10.47 -5.13
C HIS A 61 2.53 11.07 -6.53
N LEU A 62 2.00 12.28 -6.72
CA LEU A 62 2.28 13.03 -7.94
C LEU A 62 3.76 13.38 -7.99
N ALA A 63 4.32 13.33 -9.21
CA ALA A 63 5.67 13.80 -9.45
C ALA A 63 5.84 15.24 -8.99
N ASN A 64 7.04 15.59 -8.54
CA ASN A 64 7.32 16.92 -8.02
C ASN A 64 6.98 18.04 -9.00
N ALA A 65 7.29 17.86 -10.29
CA ALA A 65 6.94 18.82 -11.34
C ALA A 65 5.41 19.07 -11.44
N SER A 66 4.60 18.03 -11.27
CA SER A 66 3.14 18.15 -11.24
C SER A 66 2.68 18.90 -9.99
N LEU A 67 3.28 18.62 -8.84
CA LEU A 67 2.98 19.33 -7.60
C LEU A 67 3.36 20.82 -7.67
N ASP A 68 4.49 21.15 -8.30
CA ASP A 68 4.92 22.53 -8.52
C ASP A 68 3.92 23.26 -9.45
N ALA A 69 3.49 22.62 -10.54
CA ALA A 69 2.49 23.17 -11.45
C ALA A 69 1.12 23.40 -10.77
N LEU A 70 0.78 22.58 -9.78
CA LEU A 70 -0.45 22.70 -8.98
C LEU A 70 -0.30 23.65 -7.78
N GLY A 71 0.91 24.12 -7.47
CA GLY A 71 1.19 24.92 -6.27
C GLY A 71 0.98 24.15 -4.96
N ARG A 72 1.32 22.84 -4.94
CA ARG A 72 1.07 21.92 -3.80
C ARG A 72 2.32 21.22 -3.28
N ARG A 73 3.52 21.61 -3.73
CA ARG A 73 4.77 20.92 -3.38
C ARG A 73 5.06 20.92 -1.88
N ASP A 74 4.72 22.00 -1.21
CA ASP A 74 4.83 22.20 0.25
C ASP A 74 3.92 21.27 1.07
N ARG A 75 2.88 20.70 0.44
CA ARG A 75 1.89 19.82 1.08
C ARG A 75 2.00 18.37 0.62
N LYS A 76 3.12 17.97 -0.01
CA LYS A 76 3.34 16.60 -0.48
C LYS A 76 3.04 15.57 0.63
N GLY A 77 2.22 14.59 0.31
CA GLY A 77 1.68 13.61 1.25
C GLY A 77 0.27 13.94 1.75
N ALA A 78 -0.30 15.10 1.42
CA ALA A 78 -1.72 15.39 1.58
C ALA A 78 -2.58 14.62 0.56
N ILE A 79 -3.86 14.42 0.88
CA ILE A 79 -4.79 13.59 0.09
C ILE A 79 -4.90 13.99 -1.38
N ASP A 80 -4.72 15.28 -1.68
CA ASP A 80 -4.82 15.91 -2.99
C ASP A 80 -3.47 16.00 -3.73
N THR A 81 -2.44 15.29 -3.22
CA THR A 81 -1.08 15.22 -3.80
C THR A 81 -0.74 13.82 -4.36
N PHE A 82 -1.74 12.97 -4.52
CA PHE A 82 -1.63 11.64 -5.10
C PHE A 82 -2.46 11.53 -6.39
N ASP A 83 -2.01 10.67 -7.31
CA ASP A 83 -2.84 10.15 -8.38
C ASP A 83 -3.78 9.07 -7.83
N ALA A 84 -4.84 9.51 -7.15
CA ALA A 84 -5.81 8.64 -6.50
C ALA A 84 -6.62 7.79 -7.51
N TRP A 85 -6.87 8.34 -8.71
CA TRP A 85 -7.53 7.62 -9.80
C TRP A 85 -6.63 6.53 -10.38
N GLY A 86 -5.36 6.84 -10.61
CA GLY A 86 -4.37 5.85 -11.04
C GLY A 86 -4.21 4.72 -10.01
N TYR A 87 -4.24 5.07 -8.72
CA TYR A 87 -4.16 4.07 -7.65
C TYR A 87 -5.38 3.14 -7.62
N LEU A 88 -6.59 3.70 -7.69
CA LEU A 88 -7.83 2.93 -7.81
C LEU A 88 -7.80 2.02 -9.05
N GLY A 89 -7.39 2.57 -10.20
CA GLY A 89 -7.25 1.83 -11.45
C GLY A 89 -6.25 0.69 -11.36
N LEU A 90 -5.09 0.88 -10.70
CA LEU A 90 -4.13 -0.20 -10.46
C LEU A 90 -4.76 -1.33 -9.64
N LEU A 91 -5.45 -1.03 -8.53
CA LEU A 91 -6.05 -2.08 -7.70
C LEU A 91 -7.11 -2.89 -8.47
N GLN A 92 -7.93 -2.23 -9.30
CA GLN A 92 -8.88 -2.89 -10.19
C GLN A 92 -8.17 -3.79 -11.20
N ARG A 93 -7.12 -3.28 -11.85
CA ARG A 93 -6.32 -4.04 -12.81
C ARG A 93 -5.64 -5.24 -12.17
N LEU A 94 -5.10 -5.10 -10.96
CA LEU A 94 -4.50 -6.21 -10.22
C LEU A 94 -5.53 -7.31 -9.93
N LEU A 95 -6.79 -6.98 -9.65
CA LEU A 95 -7.82 -8.01 -9.47
C LEU A 95 -8.20 -8.72 -10.78
N ALA A 96 -8.18 -8.01 -11.91
CA ALA A 96 -8.63 -8.52 -13.21
C ALA A 96 -7.54 -9.22 -14.04
N GLU A 97 -6.34 -8.65 -14.13
CA GLU A 97 -5.22 -9.10 -14.97
C GLU A 97 -4.40 -10.16 -14.23
N ARG A 98 -4.53 -11.42 -14.64
CA ARG A 98 -4.04 -12.62 -13.91
C ARG A 98 -3.12 -13.52 -14.74
N ASP A 99 -2.97 -13.24 -16.03
CA ASP A 99 -2.25 -14.05 -17.01
C ASP A 99 -0.84 -13.51 -17.31
N HIS A 100 -0.51 -12.29 -16.86
CA HIS A 100 0.78 -11.66 -17.01
C HIS A 100 1.15 -10.80 -15.80
N ALA A 101 2.40 -10.34 -15.76
CA ALA A 101 2.86 -9.44 -14.70
C ALA A 101 2.28 -8.04 -14.88
N VAL A 102 1.67 -7.51 -13.81
CA VAL A 102 1.23 -6.11 -13.74
C VAL A 102 2.26 -5.33 -12.93
N PHE A 103 2.70 -4.20 -13.47
CA PHE A 103 3.69 -3.36 -12.79
C PHE A 103 3.05 -2.21 -12.04
N ALA A 104 3.46 -2.03 -10.79
CA ALA A 104 3.07 -0.93 -9.92
C ALA A 104 4.26 0.01 -9.64
N PRO A 105 4.00 1.31 -9.41
CA PRO A 105 5.05 2.24 -9.01
C PRO A 105 5.45 2.04 -7.55
N ALA A 106 6.67 2.46 -7.20
CA ALA A 106 7.13 2.58 -5.82
C ALA A 106 7.66 3.99 -5.56
N PHE A 107 7.55 4.48 -4.33
CA PHE A 107 8.15 5.75 -3.96
C PHE A 107 9.61 5.55 -3.56
N GLU A 108 10.53 6.17 -4.29
CA GLU A 108 11.95 6.11 -4.01
C GLU A 108 12.36 7.34 -3.18
N ARG A 109 12.72 7.11 -1.91
CA ARG A 109 13.02 8.18 -0.96
C ARG A 109 14.33 8.90 -1.26
N SER A 110 15.29 8.24 -1.90
CA SER A 110 16.57 8.87 -2.26
C SER A 110 16.44 9.98 -3.31
N VAL A 111 15.41 9.90 -4.16
CA VAL A 111 15.10 10.94 -5.17
C VAL A 111 13.82 11.71 -4.86
N ASP A 112 13.08 11.33 -3.81
CA ASP A 112 11.79 11.92 -3.45
C ASP A 112 10.79 11.91 -4.63
N GLU A 113 10.70 10.79 -5.36
CA GLU A 113 9.80 10.64 -6.53
C GLU A 113 9.16 9.25 -6.60
N PRO A 114 7.95 9.14 -7.17
CA PRO A 114 7.43 7.86 -7.62
C PRO A 114 8.24 7.35 -8.83
N VAL A 115 8.67 6.09 -8.78
CA VAL A 115 9.33 5.39 -9.87
C VAL A 115 8.33 4.39 -10.44
N ALA A 116 7.97 4.55 -11.71
CA ALA A 116 7.09 3.64 -12.41
C ALA A 116 7.79 2.29 -12.66
N GLY A 117 7.03 1.19 -12.68
CA GLY A 117 7.57 -0.12 -13.02
C GLY A 117 8.37 -0.81 -11.92
N SER A 118 8.43 -0.25 -10.71
CA SER A 118 9.31 -0.74 -9.65
C SER A 118 8.87 -2.04 -8.98
N ILE A 119 7.58 -2.36 -9.00
CA ILE A 119 7.03 -3.53 -8.33
C ILE A 119 6.33 -4.40 -9.35
N ALA A 120 6.81 -5.62 -9.55
CA ALA A 120 6.16 -6.61 -10.39
C ALA A 120 5.17 -7.44 -9.55
N VAL A 121 3.91 -7.51 -10.01
CA VAL A 121 2.90 -8.42 -9.46
C VAL A 121 2.64 -9.52 -10.48
N GLY A 122 3.18 -10.71 -10.22
CA GLY A 122 3.16 -11.83 -11.15
C GLY A 122 1.81 -12.59 -11.17
N PRO A 123 1.55 -13.41 -12.21
CA PRO A 123 0.38 -14.28 -12.30
C PRO A 123 0.16 -15.17 -11.07
N GLU A 124 1.24 -15.62 -10.43
CA GLU A 124 1.26 -16.45 -9.24
C GLU A 124 0.81 -15.74 -7.96
N THR A 125 0.82 -14.41 -7.95
CA THR A 125 0.41 -13.63 -6.78
C THR A 125 -1.08 -13.81 -6.50
N ARG A 126 -1.40 -14.31 -5.31
CA ARG A 126 -2.78 -14.49 -4.81
C ARG A 126 -3.17 -13.43 -3.79
N LEU A 127 -2.20 -12.83 -3.12
CA LEU A 127 -2.42 -11.79 -2.11
C LEU A 127 -1.66 -10.52 -2.48
N VAL A 128 -2.38 -9.45 -2.78
CA VAL A 128 -1.79 -8.10 -2.82
C VAL A 128 -1.95 -7.49 -1.45
N VAL A 129 -0.85 -7.14 -0.80
CA VAL A 129 -0.87 -6.38 0.46
C VAL A 129 -0.63 -4.92 0.13
N THR A 130 -1.62 -4.07 0.35
CA THR A 130 -1.51 -2.64 0.12
C THR A 130 -1.63 -1.86 1.41
N GLU A 131 -0.94 -0.72 1.51
CA GLU A 131 -0.98 0.12 2.69
C GLU A 131 -1.00 1.62 2.33
N GLY A 132 -1.67 2.42 3.16
CA GLY A 132 -1.81 3.86 2.94
C GLY A 132 -2.62 4.55 4.03
N ASN A 133 -2.50 5.87 4.16
CA ASN A 133 -3.27 6.67 5.12
C ASN A 133 -4.67 7.04 4.60
N TYR A 134 -4.94 6.91 3.30
CA TYR A 134 -6.21 7.32 2.68
C TYR A 134 -7.11 6.18 2.19
N LEU A 135 -6.71 4.92 2.43
CA LEU A 135 -7.44 3.73 1.92
C LEU A 135 -8.91 3.63 2.36
N LEU A 136 -9.27 4.29 3.47
CA LEU A 136 -10.60 4.23 4.08
C LEU A 136 -11.29 5.61 4.11
N VAL A 137 -10.81 6.57 3.33
CA VAL A 137 -11.43 7.90 3.26
C VAL A 137 -12.69 7.84 2.41
N ASP A 138 -13.78 8.39 2.95
CA ASP A 138 -15.08 8.52 2.26
C ASP A 138 -15.13 9.79 1.39
N ALA A 139 -14.25 9.85 0.40
CA ALA A 139 -14.23 10.91 -0.60
C ALA A 139 -13.73 10.36 -1.94
N GLU A 140 -14.30 10.80 -3.05
CA GLU A 140 -13.91 10.35 -4.38
C GLU A 140 -12.45 10.77 -4.70
N PRO A 141 -11.64 9.90 -5.35
CA PRO A 141 -11.94 8.50 -5.72
C PRO A 141 -11.60 7.47 -4.64
N TRP A 142 -11.06 7.90 -3.50
CA TRP A 142 -10.66 7.01 -2.39
C TRP A 142 -11.79 6.13 -1.87
N SER A 143 -13.02 6.64 -1.86
CA SER A 143 -14.21 5.89 -1.45
C SER A 143 -14.49 4.64 -2.31
N GLY A 144 -13.87 4.52 -3.50
CA GLY A 144 -13.92 3.31 -4.32
C GLY A 144 -13.06 2.16 -3.80
N ILE A 145 -11.98 2.46 -3.04
CA ILE A 145 -10.99 1.47 -2.61
C ILE A 145 -11.56 0.40 -1.68
N PRO A 146 -12.35 0.73 -0.63
CA PRO A 146 -12.85 -0.28 0.30
C PRO A 146 -13.59 -1.44 -0.37
N SER A 147 -14.29 -1.19 -1.48
CA SER A 147 -15.01 -2.22 -2.24
C SER A 147 -14.11 -3.23 -2.96
N LEU A 148 -12.83 -2.90 -3.15
CA LEU A 148 -11.82 -3.75 -3.78
C LEU A 148 -11.04 -4.59 -2.77
N LEU A 149 -11.16 -4.26 -1.47
CA LEU A 149 -10.44 -4.94 -0.41
C LEU A 149 -11.23 -6.16 0.06
N ALA A 150 -10.58 -7.33 0.06
CA ALA A 150 -11.14 -8.50 0.74
C ALA A 150 -11.18 -8.29 2.25
N GLU A 151 -10.20 -7.55 2.78
CA GLU A 151 -10.22 -7.09 4.16
C GLU A 151 -9.41 -5.79 4.32
N SER A 152 -9.74 -4.99 5.35
CA SER A 152 -9.00 -3.80 5.72
C SER A 152 -8.63 -3.82 7.20
N TRP A 153 -7.35 -3.61 7.52
CA TRP A 153 -6.85 -3.51 8.89
C TRP A 153 -6.42 -2.09 9.20
N PHE A 154 -6.71 -1.62 10.41
CA PHE A 154 -6.26 -0.32 10.88
C PHE A 154 -5.19 -0.48 11.96
N VAL A 155 -4.00 0.08 11.72
CA VAL A 155 -2.92 0.11 12.72
C VAL A 155 -3.15 1.30 13.65
N ALA A 156 -3.76 1.02 14.79
CA ALA A 156 -3.96 2.00 15.85
C ALA A 156 -2.66 2.19 16.64
N THR A 157 -2.15 3.41 16.67
CA THR A 157 -0.96 3.79 17.46
C THR A 157 -1.24 5.11 18.18
N PRO A 158 -0.96 5.21 19.49
CA PRO A 158 -1.13 6.45 20.25
C PRO A 158 -0.45 7.65 19.58
N ALA A 159 -1.06 8.83 19.64
CA ALA A 159 -0.56 10.03 18.97
C ALA A 159 0.87 10.40 19.40
N ALA A 160 1.13 10.40 20.71
CA ALA A 160 2.46 10.70 21.26
C ALA A 160 3.56 9.79 20.71
N GLU A 161 3.28 8.49 20.55
CA GLU A 161 4.24 7.56 19.94
C GLU A 161 4.45 7.83 18.45
N ARG A 162 3.38 8.15 17.71
CA ARG A 162 3.49 8.49 16.29
C ARG A 162 4.33 9.76 16.10
N GLU A 163 4.10 10.79 16.90
CA GLU A 163 4.87 12.03 16.88
C GLU A 163 6.35 11.78 17.16
N ALA A 164 6.67 11.04 18.22
CA ALA A 164 8.04 10.68 18.56
C ALA A 164 8.75 9.94 17.40
N ARG A 165 8.07 8.97 16.78
CA ARG A 165 8.60 8.23 15.61
C ARG A 165 8.78 9.12 14.38
N LEU A 166 7.87 10.07 14.15
CA LEU A 166 7.96 11.00 13.04
C LEU A 166 9.13 11.98 13.20
N VAL A 167 9.35 12.49 14.41
CA VAL A 167 10.51 13.33 14.75
C VAL A 167 11.81 12.56 14.54
N ASP A 168 11.94 11.38 15.14
CA ASP A 168 13.14 10.54 15.02
C ASP A 168 13.49 10.22 13.55
N ARG A 169 12.47 9.96 12.73
CA ARG A 169 12.63 9.73 11.28
C ARG A 169 13.08 10.98 10.51
N HIS A 170 12.68 12.18 10.96
CA HIS A 170 13.03 13.44 10.30
C HIS A 170 14.44 13.94 10.68
N THR A 171 14.97 13.46 11.81
CA THR A 171 16.28 13.84 12.34
C THR A 171 17.42 12.87 12.00
N ARG A 172 17.12 11.76 11.31
CA ARG A 172 18.10 10.76 10.86
C ARG A 172 18.51 10.94 9.41
#